data_AF-A0A954Z180-F1
#
_entry.id   AF-A0A954Z180-F1
#
_cell.length_a   1.000
_cell.length_b   1.000
_cell.length_c   1.000
_cell.angle_alpha   90.00
_cell.angle_beta   90.00
_cell.angle_gamma   90.00
#
_symmetry.space_group_name_H-M   'P 1'
#
loop_
_entity.id
_entity.type
_entity.pdbx_description
1 polymer ?
#
loop_
_entity_poly.entity_id
_entity_poly.type
_entity_poly.pdbx_seq_one_letter_code
_entity_poly.pdbx_strand_id
1 'polypeptide(L)'
;MAADTPIQTHEEESTLAATTTPEASENEATRPSPLSGGLGILVALILLSTAGYLAYQSKYNPEPTPLDPPAITYICADSGKTFEHKPQVGETNPILSPFSNKKTAYPAEKCYWTKDGKQKRAPTFVLLNEHLGIDKPTICPDCGRLVINHNPLPPTGTPFEKSNDAPASQPADNG
;
A
#
# COMPACT_ATOMS: atom_id res chain seq x y z
N MET A 1 -15.44 -28.82 -20.11
CA MET A 1 -16.74 -28.13 -19.99
C MET A 1 -16.44 -26.78 -19.37
N ALA A 2 -16.17 -25.79 -20.22
CA ALA A 2 -15.79 -24.44 -19.81
C ALA A 2 -17.07 -23.66 -19.54
N ALA A 3 -17.18 -23.08 -18.35
CA ALA A 3 -18.26 -22.17 -18.02
C ALA A 3 -17.85 -20.77 -18.50
N ASP A 4 -18.34 -20.39 -19.68
CA ASP A 4 -18.38 -19.01 -20.16
C ASP A 4 -19.06 -18.15 -19.09
N THR A 5 -18.30 -17.30 -18.43
CA THR A 5 -18.87 -16.27 -17.54
C THR A 5 -19.15 -15.05 -18.42
N PRO A 6 -20.41 -14.62 -18.58
CA PRO A 6 -20.74 -13.48 -19.41
C PRO A 6 -20.16 -12.20 -18.80
N ILE A 7 -19.41 -11.47 -19.61
CA ILE A 7 -18.99 -10.09 -19.32
C ILE A 7 -20.26 -9.26 -19.20
N GLN A 8 -20.58 -8.81 -17.99
CA GLN A 8 -21.61 -7.80 -17.78
C GLN A 8 -21.06 -6.45 -18.25
N THR A 9 -21.37 -6.10 -19.49
CA THR A 9 -21.37 -4.72 -19.97
C THR A 9 -22.40 -3.95 -19.16
N HIS A 10 -21.94 -3.14 -18.21
CA HIS A 10 -22.75 -2.07 -17.67
C HIS A 10 -22.94 -1.04 -18.78
N GLU A 11 -24.07 -1.16 -19.48
CA GLU A 11 -24.63 -0.10 -20.29
C GLU A 11 -24.95 1.06 -19.34
N GLU A 12 -24.12 2.09 -19.39
CA GLU A 12 -24.39 3.36 -18.72
C GLU A 12 -25.57 3.99 -19.47
N GLU A 13 -26.76 3.69 -18.97
CA GLU A 13 -28.03 4.23 -19.43
C GLU A 13 -27.98 5.76 -19.23
N SER A 14 -27.58 6.44 -20.29
CA SER A 14 -27.64 7.89 -20.45
C SER A 14 -29.09 8.33 -20.36
N THR A 15 -29.54 8.51 -19.13
CA THR A 15 -30.81 9.15 -18.81
C THR A 15 -30.65 10.62 -19.14
N LEU A 16 -31.00 10.96 -20.38
CA LEU A 16 -31.42 12.29 -20.83
C LEU A 16 -32.60 12.73 -19.95
N ALA A 17 -32.30 13.21 -18.75
CA ALA A 17 -33.24 13.86 -17.87
C ALA A 17 -33.67 15.17 -18.53
N ALA A 18 -34.97 15.28 -18.72
CA ALA A 18 -35.66 16.38 -19.35
C ALA A 18 -35.16 17.74 -18.86
N THR A 19 -34.81 18.60 -19.81
CA THR A 19 -34.71 20.04 -19.65
C THR A 19 -36.10 20.57 -19.29
N THR A 20 -36.40 20.60 -18.00
CA THR A 20 -37.52 21.39 -17.46
C THR A 20 -37.05 22.83 -17.45
N THR A 21 -37.53 23.64 -18.40
CA THR A 21 -37.38 25.10 -18.38
C THR A 21 -37.99 25.63 -17.09
N PRO A 22 -37.21 26.18 -16.14
CA PRO A 22 -37.81 26.87 -15.01
C PRO A 22 -38.46 28.15 -15.54
N GLU A 23 -39.76 28.28 -15.33
CA GLU A 23 -40.47 29.56 -15.46
C GLU A 23 -39.71 30.62 -14.68
N ALA A 24 -39.41 31.73 -15.35
CA ALA A 24 -38.82 32.92 -14.78
C ALA A 24 -39.79 33.49 -13.74
N SER A 25 -39.69 33.02 -12.51
CA SER A 25 -40.21 33.71 -11.35
C SER A 25 -39.34 34.95 -11.15
N GLU A 26 -39.87 36.10 -11.55
CA GLU A 26 -39.39 37.43 -11.20
C GLU A 26 -39.46 37.61 -9.68
N ASN A 27 -38.56 36.95 -8.94
CA ASN A 27 -38.22 37.38 -7.60
C ASN A 27 -37.48 38.70 -7.76
N GLU A 28 -38.22 39.78 -7.59
CA GLU A 28 -37.78 41.15 -7.46
C GLU A 28 -36.48 41.17 -6.64
N ALA A 29 -35.37 41.24 -7.37
CA ALA A 29 -34.03 41.10 -6.82
C ALA A 29 -33.80 42.28 -5.89
N THR A 30 -34.06 42.06 -4.61
CA THR A 30 -33.78 43.01 -3.53
C THR A 30 -32.30 43.32 -3.63
N ARG A 31 -31.99 44.47 -4.22
CA ARG A 31 -30.61 44.91 -4.45
C ARG A 31 -29.98 45.04 -3.07
N PRO A 32 -28.96 44.22 -2.73
CA PRO A 32 -28.35 44.30 -1.42
C PRO A 32 -27.80 45.73 -1.25
N SER A 33 -28.31 46.44 -0.25
CA SER A 33 -27.83 47.76 0.11
C SER A 33 -26.30 47.71 0.27
N PRO A 34 -25.56 48.71 -0.24
CA PRO A 34 -24.11 48.72 -0.11
C PRO A 34 -23.76 48.65 1.37
N LEU A 35 -23.08 47.57 1.76
CA LEU A 35 -22.51 47.41 3.09
C LEU A 35 -21.75 48.69 3.42
N SER A 36 -22.02 49.27 4.60
CA SER A 36 -21.39 50.53 5.01
C SER A 36 -19.88 50.46 4.80
N GLY A 37 -19.28 51.52 4.27
CA GLY A 37 -17.90 51.48 3.74
C GLY A 37 -16.84 50.92 4.71
N GLY A 38 -17.07 51.05 6.02
CA GLY A 38 -16.20 50.44 7.04
C GLY A 38 -16.24 48.91 7.07
N LEU A 39 -17.41 48.29 6.88
CA LEU A 39 -17.55 46.83 6.91
C LEU A 39 -16.90 46.19 5.68
N GLY A 40 -17.03 46.83 4.51
CA GLY A 40 -16.37 46.37 3.28
C GLY A 40 -14.85 46.32 3.40
N ILE A 41 -14.24 47.34 4.00
CA ILE A 41 -12.78 47.40 4.24
C ILE A 41 -12.35 46.29 5.19
N LEU A 42 -13.10 46.05 6.26
CA LEU A 42 -12.78 45.02 7.25
C LEU A 42 -12.79 43.62 6.61
N VAL A 43 -13.81 43.30 5.82
CA VAL A 43 -13.91 42.03 5.09
C VAL A 43 -12.73 41.85 4.11
N ALA A 44 -12.37 42.90 3.38
CA ALA A 44 -11.25 42.86 2.45
C ALA A 44 -9.93 42.54 3.17
N LEU A 45 -9.67 43.16 4.32
CA LEU A 45 -8.45 42.91 5.10
C LEU A 45 -8.38 41.48 5.64
N ILE A 46 -9.50 40.92 6.11
CA ILE A 46 -9.56 39.52 6.57
C ILE A 46 -9.23 38.57 5.41
N LEU A 47 -9.88 38.74 4.27
CA LEU A 47 -9.64 37.89 3.11
C LEU A 47 -8.20 37.96 2.62
N LEU A 48 -7.61 39.17 2.60
CA LEU A 48 -6.24 39.39 2.18
C LEU A 48 -5.23 38.77 3.17
N SER A 49 -5.53 38.85 4.47
CA SER A 49 -4.74 38.20 5.53
C SER A 49 -4.80 36.67 5.43
N THR A 50 -5.99 36.11 5.23
CA THR A 50 -6.19 34.66 5.05
C THR A 50 -5.47 34.16 3.80
N ALA A 51 -5.59 34.86 2.68
CA ALA A 51 -4.88 34.51 1.45
C ALA A 51 -3.35 34.56 1.64
N GLY A 52 -2.84 35.59 2.31
CA GLY A 52 -1.41 35.69 2.66
C GLY A 52 -0.95 34.54 3.56
N TYR A 53 -1.75 34.16 4.55
CA TYR A 53 -1.45 33.05 5.45
C TYR A 53 -1.42 31.70 4.72
N LEU A 54 -2.39 31.43 3.84
CA LEU A 54 -2.42 30.20 3.04
C LEU A 54 -1.25 30.13 2.06
N ALA A 55 -0.88 31.25 1.41
CA ALA A 55 0.30 31.32 0.55
C ALA A 55 1.60 31.09 1.34
N TYR A 56 1.69 31.64 2.56
CA TYR A 56 2.79 31.39 3.48
C TYR A 56 2.87 29.89 3.84
N GLN A 57 1.76 29.28 4.27
CA GLN A 57 1.72 27.85 4.58
C GLN A 57 2.12 27.00 3.36
N SER A 58 1.61 27.31 2.17
CA SER A 58 1.95 26.54 0.96
C SER A 58 3.43 26.58 0.63
N LYS A 59 4.14 27.67 0.94
CA LYS A 59 5.57 27.83 0.64
C LYS A 59 6.47 27.25 1.73
N TYR A 60 6.06 27.34 2.99
CA TYR A 60 6.90 27.00 4.13
C TYR A 60 6.50 25.69 4.83
N ASN A 61 5.38 25.08 4.47
CA ASN A 61 5.15 23.68 4.81
C ASN A 61 6.19 22.85 4.04
N PRO A 62 7.10 22.14 4.73
CA PRO A 62 8.04 21.27 4.04
C PRO A 62 7.25 20.27 3.21
N GLU A 63 7.69 20.04 1.97
CA GLU A 63 7.21 18.87 1.25
C GLU A 63 7.42 17.65 2.15
N PRO A 64 6.42 16.77 2.29
CA PRO A 64 6.63 15.55 3.04
C PRO A 64 7.83 14.84 2.44
N THR A 65 8.89 14.69 3.23
CA THR A 65 10.10 13.99 2.81
C THR A 65 9.65 12.67 2.20
N PRO A 66 9.97 12.38 0.92
CA PRO A 66 9.61 11.12 0.30
C PRO A 66 10.03 10.02 1.24
N LEU A 67 9.07 9.23 1.70
CA LEU A 67 9.36 8.15 2.64
C LEU A 67 10.18 7.13 1.86
N ASP A 68 11.47 7.00 2.19
CA ASP A 68 12.31 5.96 1.63
C ASP A 68 11.63 4.61 1.92
N PRO A 69 11.23 3.85 0.90
CA PRO A 69 10.55 2.58 1.13
C PRO A 69 11.51 1.66 1.90
N PRO A 70 11.02 0.97 2.95
CA PRO A 70 11.85 0.03 3.67
C PRO A 70 12.31 -1.08 2.73
N ALA A 71 13.52 -1.59 2.97
CA ALA A 71 13.99 -2.78 2.26
C ALA A 71 13.04 -3.96 2.56
N ILE A 72 12.65 -4.68 1.51
CA ILE A 72 11.81 -5.87 1.59
C ILE A 72 12.69 -7.07 1.23
N THR A 73 12.47 -8.19 1.92
CA THR A 73 13.14 -9.45 1.57
C THR A 73 12.43 -10.09 0.38
N TYR A 74 13.17 -10.33 -0.69
CA TYR A 74 12.74 -11.08 -1.87
C TYR A 74 13.30 -12.50 -1.81
N ILE A 75 12.65 -13.41 -2.52
CA ILE A 75 13.09 -14.79 -2.74
C ILE A 75 13.10 -15.08 -4.24
N CYS A 76 14.20 -15.66 -4.72
CA CYS A 76 14.35 -16.07 -6.11
C CYS A 76 13.65 -17.42 -6.33
N ALA A 77 12.62 -17.47 -7.19
CA ALA A 77 11.89 -18.69 -7.52
C ALA A 77 12.80 -19.83 -8.02
N ASP A 78 13.81 -19.52 -8.85
CA ASP A 78 14.72 -20.53 -9.42
C ASP A 78 15.70 -21.14 -8.39
N SER A 79 16.15 -20.35 -7.40
CA SER A 79 17.23 -20.77 -6.49
C SER A 79 16.81 -20.97 -5.03
N GLY A 80 15.63 -20.47 -4.65
CA GLY A 80 15.15 -20.43 -3.27
C GLY A 80 15.93 -19.50 -2.35
N LYS A 81 16.94 -18.78 -2.84
CA LYS A 81 17.75 -17.85 -2.03
C LYS A 81 17.02 -16.52 -1.82
N THR A 82 17.18 -15.96 -0.63
CA THR A 82 16.63 -14.66 -0.25
C THR A 82 17.67 -13.55 -0.39
N PHE A 83 17.19 -12.33 -0.62
CA PHE A 83 18.01 -11.10 -0.63
C PHE A 83 17.14 -9.90 -0.27
N GLU A 84 17.75 -8.80 0.18
CA GLU A 84 17.03 -7.55 0.43
C GLU A 84 17.03 -6.66 -0.80
N HIS A 85 15.90 -6.00 -1.06
CA HIS A 85 15.74 -5.05 -2.16
C HIS A 85 14.87 -3.87 -1.71
N LYS A 86 15.21 -2.66 -2.14
CA LYS A 86 14.37 -1.47 -1.93
C LYS A 86 13.51 -1.28 -3.17
N PRO A 87 12.18 -1.54 -3.09
CA PRO A 87 11.31 -1.40 -4.24
C PRO A 87 11.35 0.03 -4.80
N GLN A 88 11.41 0.14 -6.12
CA GLN A 88 11.37 1.42 -6.80
C GLN A 88 9.95 1.74 -7.30
N VAL A 89 9.62 3.03 -7.41
CA VAL A 89 8.32 3.46 -7.94
C VAL A 89 8.19 2.99 -9.40
N GLY A 90 7.11 2.26 -9.69
CA GLY A 90 6.85 1.68 -11.02
C GLY A 90 7.52 0.32 -11.28
N GLU A 91 8.28 -0.22 -10.32
CA GLU A 91 8.81 -1.57 -10.41
C GLU A 91 7.69 -2.61 -10.29
N THR A 92 7.72 -3.63 -11.15
CA THR A 92 6.72 -4.69 -11.19
C THR A 92 7.34 -6.04 -10.88
N ASN A 93 6.61 -6.87 -10.12
CA ASN A 93 7.03 -8.23 -9.84
C ASN A 93 6.77 -9.15 -11.06
N PRO A 94 7.64 -10.13 -11.33
CA PRO A 94 8.90 -10.40 -10.64
C PRO A 94 10.04 -9.43 -11.01
N ILE A 95 10.92 -9.17 -10.04
CA ILE A 95 12.12 -8.34 -10.22
C ILE A 95 13.33 -9.19 -10.62
N LEU A 96 14.41 -8.53 -11.05
CA LEU A 96 15.68 -9.20 -11.38
C LEU A 96 16.31 -9.81 -10.12
N SER A 97 16.58 -11.11 -10.15
CA SER A 97 17.27 -11.81 -9.07
C SER A 97 18.79 -11.74 -9.26
N PRO A 98 19.57 -11.41 -8.21
CA PRO A 98 21.03 -11.43 -8.27
C PRO A 98 21.60 -12.85 -8.37
N PHE A 99 20.80 -13.87 -8.08
CA PHE A 99 21.25 -15.28 -8.06
C PHE A 99 21.03 -16.01 -9.39
N SER A 100 19.91 -15.74 -10.06
CA SER A 100 19.57 -16.38 -11.34
C SER A 100 19.83 -15.47 -12.56
N ASN A 101 20.06 -14.17 -12.34
CA ASN A 101 20.14 -13.15 -13.39
C ASN A 101 18.88 -13.11 -14.30
N LYS A 102 17.72 -13.50 -13.76
CA LYS A 102 16.42 -13.49 -14.43
C LYS A 102 15.39 -12.73 -13.59
N LYS A 103 14.31 -12.29 -14.23
CA LYS A 103 13.13 -11.72 -13.55
C LYS A 103 12.33 -12.84 -12.86
N THR A 104 12.85 -13.34 -11.75
CA THR A 104 12.28 -14.48 -11.00
C THR A 104 12.25 -14.22 -9.49
N ALA A 105 12.48 -12.98 -9.05
CA ALA A 105 12.43 -12.64 -7.64
C ALA A 105 11.07 -12.04 -7.27
N TYR A 106 10.48 -12.58 -6.20
CA TYR A 106 9.19 -12.14 -5.66
C TYR A 106 9.35 -11.77 -4.19
N PRO A 107 8.48 -10.92 -3.63
CA PRO A 107 8.45 -10.66 -2.21
C PRO A 107 8.28 -11.96 -1.42
N ALA A 108 9.07 -12.14 -0.37
CA ALA A 108 9.00 -13.32 0.48
C ALA A 108 8.09 -13.06 1.69
N GLU A 109 7.19 -13.99 1.97
CA GLU A 109 6.36 -13.95 3.18
C GLU A 109 7.13 -14.47 4.38
N LYS A 110 6.86 -13.87 5.55
CA LYS A 110 7.55 -14.20 6.80
C LYS A 110 6.69 -15.13 7.65
N CYS A 111 7.20 -16.34 7.91
CA CYS A 111 6.58 -17.28 8.85
C CYS A 111 7.35 -17.29 10.17
N TYR A 112 6.74 -16.81 11.25
CA TYR A 112 7.33 -16.75 12.59
C TYR A 112 6.88 -17.89 13.52
N TRP A 113 6.32 -18.96 12.96
CA TRP A 113 5.88 -20.12 13.71
C TRP A 113 6.88 -21.26 13.64
N THR A 114 7.00 -22.01 14.73
CA THR A 114 7.63 -23.33 14.75
C THR A 114 6.59 -24.43 14.56
N LYS A 115 7.07 -25.65 14.29
CA LYS A 115 6.21 -26.85 14.18
C LYS A 115 5.38 -27.11 15.45
N ASP A 116 5.96 -26.81 16.61
CA ASP A 116 5.31 -26.95 17.92
C ASP A 116 4.28 -25.84 18.23
N GLY A 117 4.09 -24.87 17.32
CA GLY A 117 3.23 -23.72 17.57
C GLY A 117 3.80 -22.70 18.55
N LYS A 118 5.12 -22.60 18.64
CA LYS A 118 5.82 -21.51 19.34
C LYS A 118 6.19 -20.41 18.35
N GLN A 119 6.49 -19.23 18.86
CA GLN A 119 7.04 -18.13 18.06
C GLN A 119 8.55 -18.26 17.95
N LYS A 120 9.11 -17.99 16.79
CA LYS A 120 10.56 -17.87 16.57
C LYS A 120 10.98 -16.42 16.29
N ARG A 121 12.26 -16.12 16.54
CA ARG A 121 12.83 -14.76 16.35
C ARG A 121 13.15 -14.49 14.88
N ALA A 122 13.78 -15.44 14.20
CA ALA A 122 14.06 -15.35 12.78
C ALA A 122 12.92 -16.04 11.99
N PRO A 123 12.29 -15.37 11.01
CA PRO A 123 11.25 -15.99 10.21
C PRO A 123 11.84 -17.01 9.24
N THR A 124 11.03 -17.99 8.84
CA THR A 124 11.25 -18.67 7.54
C THR A 124 10.67 -17.77 6.47
N PHE A 125 11.47 -17.46 5.47
CA PHE A 125 11.01 -16.77 4.27
C PHE A 125 10.40 -17.79 3.31
N VAL A 126 9.18 -17.53 2.86
CA VAL A 126 8.40 -18.46 2.04
C VAL A 126 7.94 -17.74 0.78
N LEU A 127 8.15 -18.38 -0.37
CA LEU A 127 7.58 -17.94 -1.64
C LEU A 127 6.13 -18.43 -1.74
N LEU A 128 5.17 -17.52 -1.90
CA LEU A 128 3.79 -17.89 -2.12
C LEU A 128 3.59 -18.55 -3.50
N ASN A 129 2.86 -19.66 -3.53
CA ASN A 129 2.43 -20.34 -4.75
C ASN A 129 1.59 -19.43 -5.66
N GLU A 130 0.82 -18.50 -5.08
CA GLU A 130 0.03 -17.51 -5.81
C GLU A 130 0.90 -16.65 -6.74
N HIS A 131 2.10 -16.25 -6.30
CA HIS A 131 3.04 -15.50 -7.15
C HIS A 131 3.56 -16.29 -8.34
N LEU A 132 3.50 -17.62 -8.26
CA LEU A 132 3.87 -18.54 -9.34
C LEU A 132 2.68 -18.95 -10.20
N GLY A 133 1.48 -18.42 -9.95
CA GLY A 133 0.25 -18.82 -10.64
C GLY A 133 -0.21 -20.24 -10.30
N ILE A 134 0.24 -20.78 -9.17
CA ILE A 134 -0.12 -22.13 -8.72
C ILE A 134 -1.30 -22.01 -7.75
N ASP A 135 -2.46 -22.55 -8.13
CA ASP A 135 -3.67 -22.58 -7.30
C ASP A 135 -3.61 -23.70 -6.25
N LYS A 136 -2.65 -23.58 -5.33
CA LYS A 136 -2.47 -24.48 -4.19
C LYS A 136 -2.08 -23.68 -2.95
N PRO A 137 -2.51 -24.12 -1.75
CA PRO A 137 -2.07 -23.48 -0.51
C PRO A 137 -0.54 -23.50 -0.39
N THR A 138 0.02 -22.39 0.07
CA THR A 138 1.46 -22.33 0.36
C THR A 138 1.70 -22.86 1.76
N ILE A 139 2.52 -23.90 1.89
CA ILE A 139 2.85 -24.51 3.19
C ILE A 139 4.28 -24.13 3.57
N CYS A 140 4.46 -23.61 4.78
CA CYS A 140 5.78 -23.32 5.31
C CYS A 140 6.59 -24.61 5.43
N PRO A 141 7.78 -24.73 4.81
CA PRO A 141 8.57 -25.96 4.84
C PRO A 141 9.11 -26.29 6.23
N ASP A 142 9.23 -25.30 7.12
CA ASP A 142 9.77 -25.47 8.46
C ASP A 142 8.71 -25.95 9.47
N CYS A 143 7.55 -25.28 9.52
CA CYS A 143 6.52 -25.57 10.51
C CYS A 143 5.29 -26.31 9.99
N GLY A 144 5.12 -26.45 8.67
CA GLY A 144 3.98 -27.12 8.05
C GLY A 144 2.66 -26.34 8.09
N ARG A 145 2.67 -25.08 8.54
CA ARG A 145 1.48 -24.22 8.58
C ARG A 145 1.22 -23.55 7.23
N LEU A 146 -0.04 -23.22 6.99
CA LEU A 146 -0.45 -22.37 5.86
C LEU A 146 0.21 -20.98 5.99
N VAL A 147 0.78 -20.51 4.89
CA VAL A 147 1.29 -19.15 4.73
C VAL A 147 0.41 -18.45 3.70
N ILE A 148 -0.09 -17.27 4.06
CA ILE A 148 -0.92 -16.42 3.22
C ILE A 148 -0.21 -15.10 2.94
N ASN A 149 -0.72 -14.33 1.97
CA ASN A 149 -0.28 -12.96 1.75
C ASN A 149 -0.51 -12.12 3.01
N HIS A 150 0.49 -11.31 3.39
CA HIS A 150 0.52 -10.57 4.65
C HIS A 150 0.34 -11.49 5.86
N ASN A 151 1.16 -12.54 5.91
CA ASN A 151 1.02 -13.57 6.93
C ASN A 151 1.07 -12.97 8.35
N PRO A 152 0.04 -13.14 9.18
CA PRO A 152 -0.05 -12.46 10.47
C PRO A 152 1.03 -12.93 11.43
N LEU A 153 1.50 -12.00 12.26
CA LEU A 153 2.41 -12.33 13.36
C LEU A 153 1.69 -13.23 14.39
N PRO A 154 2.44 -14.11 15.08
CA PRO A 154 1.90 -14.84 16.22
C PRO A 154 1.26 -13.89 17.25
N PRO A 155 0.14 -14.28 17.89
CA PRO A 155 -0.50 -13.47 18.92
C PRO A 155 0.47 -13.10 20.04
N THR A 156 0.31 -11.90 20.59
CA THR A 156 1.06 -11.46 21.77
C THR A 156 0.82 -12.44 22.93
N GLY A 157 1.90 -12.97 23.51
CA GLY A 157 1.83 -13.99 24.56
C GLY A 157 2.09 -15.42 24.07
N THR A 158 2.26 -15.63 22.76
CA THR A 158 2.78 -16.90 22.24
C THR A 158 4.18 -17.14 22.81
N PRO A 159 4.45 -18.28 23.46
CA PRO A 159 5.78 -18.57 23.98
C PRO A 159 6.82 -18.59 22.86
N PHE A 160 7.97 -17.97 23.11
CA PHE A 160 9.11 -18.13 22.23
C PHE A 160 9.64 -19.56 22.31
N GLU A 161 10.11 -20.06 21.18
CA GLU A 161 10.98 -21.23 21.16
C GLU A 161 12.18 -20.96 22.06
N LYS A 162 12.47 -21.92 22.95
CA LYS A 162 13.69 -21.85 23.76
C LYS A 162 14.84 -21.97 22.77
N SER A 163 15.53 -20.87 22.51
CA SER A 163 16.71 -20.84 21.66
C SER A 163 17.80 -21.67 22.33
N ASN A 164 17.83 -22.96 22.04
CA ASN A 164 19.02 -23.77 22.31
C ASN A 164 20.12 -23.47 21.28
N ASP A 165 19.72 -22.90 20.15
CA ASP A 165 20.62 -22.44 19.10
C ASP A 165 20.94 -20.95 19.35
N ALA A 166 22.17 -20.69 19.79
CA ALA A 166 22.74 -19.36 19.64
C ALA A 166 22.60 -18.96 18.16
N PRO A 167 22.20 -17.71 17.84
CA PRO A 167 22.02 -17.29 16.46
C PRO A 167 23.30 -17.60 15.69
N ALA A 168 23.20 -18.48 14.68
CA ALA A 168 24.29 -18.74 13.75
C ALA A 168 24.69 -17.36 13.20
N SER A 169 25.88 -16.92 13.58
CA SER A 169 26.43 -15.63 13.18
C SER A 169 26.38 -15.62 11.66
N GLN A 170 25.55 -14.75 11.07
CA GLN A 170 25.59 -14.58 9.63
C GLN A 170 27.03 -14.18 9.29
N PRO A 171 27.69 -14.85 8.32
CA PRO A 171 29.02 -14.47 7.92
C PRO A 171 28.96 -13.01 7.49
N ALA A 172 29.78 -12.17 8.12
CA ALA A 172 29.95 -10.79 7.70
C ALA A 172 30.36 -10.80 6.23
N ASP A 173 29.46 -10.35 5.37
CA ASP A 173 29.73 -10.16 3.95
C ASP A 173 30.69 -8.97 3.83
N ASN A 174 31.98 -9.28 3.75
CA ASN A 174 33.04 -8.30 3.49
C ASN A 174 33.15 -8.13 1.97
N GLY A 175 32.22 -7.37 1.39
CA GLY A 175 32.31 -6.85 0.03
C GLY A 175 33.10 -5.55 -0.01
#